data_AF-A0A6C2DW95-F1
#
_entry.id   AF-A0A6C2DW95-F1
#
_cell.length_a   1.000
_cell.length_b   1.000
_cell.length_c   1.000
_cell.angle_alpha   90.00
_cell.angle_beta   90.00
_cell.angle_gamma   90.00
#
_symmetry.space_group_name_H-M   'P 1'
#
loop_
_entity.id
_entity.type
_entity.pdbx_description
1 polymer ?
#
loop_
_entity_poly.entity_id
_entity_poly.type
_entity_poly.pdbx_seq_one_letter_code
_entity_poly.pdbx_strand_id
1 'polypeptide(L)'
;MTHPSDVGLADWKYLGETNGSYFAGKYVRKRPESELERQERRDRNLKLRLAQQKAKRDGLAKLPDNAQRDRLYQGYLQKLDLDNLDRADLVSRGLSDAEIKNLGAKSTNSGYILPIKNPDGQILGFQIRLRDASSGRYRWHKPFGISAQQQNGELPLAFHGDIQVDRQRVVLVEGTGVKPYLASKLRGCIAIGASGGQFVASKKNLQSYLDAIGAKPELTRLEYAIDAGDVGNPSVMRRHEKNLAFLAELDFTVDILWWGQVAKTDNDIDELSSGTAIQLLTVEQFFQIANYQPKPKFSPFQWLKDKLFPKKTAKGFTNKSQVRRSPQSPVSQLEYESGTRLETWRDSLLTHKHVLDASATGTGKSYDAGRLRPEMFDGVERIIYISNDSRNVTTSTLQDWAILPARHNGLTNKSGKLRRAKSGESLDTQANCSRTGAIAALRDKAIADTKIICETCPLLNACRGSSGDGFGFKHKRAIAFNSKILRSHPASLPSPNEF
;
A
#
# COMPACT_ATOMS: atom_id res chain seq x y z
N MET A 1 -16.24 23.32 -20.91
CA MET A 1 -15.17 23.97 -20.14
C MET A 1 -13.98 24.12 -21.07
N THR A 2 -13.51 25.35 -21.26
CA THR A 2 -12.43 25.70 -22.20
C THR A 2 -11.13 25.00 -21.80
N HIS A 3 -10.60 24.21 -22.73
CA HIS A 3 -9.29 23.59 -22.58
C HIS A 3 -8.20 24.66 -22.59
N PRO A 4 -7.04 24.45 -21.93
CA PRO A 4 -5.94 25.40 -21.98
C PRO A 4 -5.31 25.39 -23.38
N SER A 5 -5.80 26.27 -24.27
CA SER A 5 -5.11 26.67 -25.49
C SER A 5 -3.94 27.58 -25.15
N ASP A 6 -2.98 27.74 -26.06
CA ASP A 6 -1.96 28.78 -25.90
C ASP A 6 -2.65 30.14 -25.78
N VAL A 7 -2.59 30.75 -24.61
CA VAL A 7 -3.19 32.05 -24.30
C VAL A 7 -2.28 33.22 -24.72
N GLY A 8 -1.18 32.94 -25.43
CA GLY A 8 -0.35 33.99 -26.04
C GLY A 8 0.39 34.86 -25.03
N LEU A 9 0.83 34.28 -23.91
CA LEU A 9 1.56 35.03 -22.87
C LEU A 9 2.90 35.52 -23.43
N ALA A 10 3.10 36.85 -23.38
CA ALA A 10 4.22 37.54 -24.04
C ALA A 10 5.61 36.91 -23.76
N ASP A 11 5.84 36.46 -22.53
CA ASP A 11 7.12 35.91 -22.05
C ASP A 11 7.18 34.37 -21.97
N TRP A 12 6.14 33.66 -22.41
CA TRP A 12 6.02 32.21 -22.22
C TRP A 12 5.75 31.50 -23.54
N LYS A 13 6.44 30.39 -23.77
CA LYS A 13 6.26 29.46 -24.87
C LYS A 13 5.42 28.28 -24.38
N TYR A 14 4.29 28.05 -25.02
CA TYR A 14 3.47 26.88 -24.75
C TYR A 14 4.19 25.60 -25.21
N LEU A 15 4.26 24.61 -24.33
CA LEU A 15 4.89 23.31 -24.57
C LEU A 15 3.88 22.18 -24.75
N GLY A 16 2.57 22.46 -24.62
CA GLY A 16 1.50 21.47 -24.67
C GLY A 16 0.92 21.15 -23.29
N GLU A 17 0.05 20.15 -23.21
CA GLU A 17 -0.72 19.85 -22.00
C GLU A 17 0.06 19.02 -20.96
N THR A 18 -0.32 19.14 -19.67
CA THR A 18 0.16 18.24 -18.60
C THR A 18 -0.38 16.82 -18.77
N ASN A 19 0.50 15.82 -18.63
CA ASN A 19 0.08 14.41 -18.64
C ASN A 19 -0.60 14.10 -17.31
N GLY A 20 -1.87 13.69 -17.33
CA GLY A 20 -2.60 13.32 -16.11
C GLY A 20 -4.02 13.87 -15.94
N SER A 21 -4.68 14.37 -16.99
CA SER A 21 -6.07 14.88 -16.90
C SER A 21 -6.26 16.19 -16.10
N TYR A 22 -5.18 16.92 -15.82
CA TYR A 22 -5.28 18.29 -15.32
C TYR A 22 -5.45 19.25 -16.52
N PHE A 23 -6.45 20.13 -16.47
CA PHE A 23 -6.65 21.21 -17.45
C PHE A 23 -5.60 22.32 -17.26
N ALA A 24 -4.32 21.97 -17.30
CA ALA A 24 -3.21 22.90 -17.15
C ALA A 24 -2.25 22.77 -18.34
N GLY A 25 -2.03 23.88 -19.03
CA GLY A 25 -1.01 24.01 -20.07
C GLY A 25 0.39 24.06 -19.47
N LYS A 26 1.35 23.37 -20.08
CA LYS A 26 2.78 23.53 -19.77
C LYS A 26 3.28 24.73 -20.53
N TYR A 27 3.89 25.67 -19.82
CA TYR A 27 4.57 26.80 -20.41
C TYR A 27 6.01 26.81 -19.93
N VAL A 28 6.93 27.16 -20.82
CA VAL A 28 8.31 27.49 -20.47
C VAL A 28 8.57 28.95 -20.80
N ARG A 29 9.36 29.65 -20.01
CA ARG A 29 9.68 31.04 -20.33
C ARG A 29 10.49 31.12 -21.61
N LYS A 30 10.19 32.10 -22.47
CA LYS A 30 10.99 32.42 -23.67
C LYS A 30 12.33 33.03 -23.28
N ARG A 31 12.38 33.77 -22.18
CA ARG A 31 13.58 34.39 -21.62
C ARG A 31 14.05 33.69 -20.35
N PRO A 32 15.35 33.79 -20.01
CA PRO A 32 15.84 33.35 -18.71
C PRO A 32 15.07 34.04 -17.57
N GLU A 33 14.73 33.29 -16.53
CA GLU A 33 14.10 33.82 -15.32
C GLU A 33 15.04 34.82 -14.63
N SER A 34 14.58 36.06 -14.41
CA SER A 34 15.35 37.06 -13.68
C SER A 34 15.48 36.67 -12.21
N GLU A 35 16.45 37.24 -11.50
CA GLU A 35 16.66 36.91 -10.08
C GLU A 35 15.44 37.25 -9.21
N LEU A 36 14.78 38.38 -9.48
CA LEU A 36 13.56 38.80 -8.79
C LEU A 36 12.42 37.77 -8.97
N GLU A 37 12.16 37.33 -10.20
CA GLU A 37 11.12 36.35 -10.49
C GLU A 37 11.42 34.97 -9.88
N ARG A 38 12.70 34.59 -9.84
CA ARG A 38 13.15 33.38 -9.17
C ARG A 38 12.88 33.45 -7.67
N GLN A 39 13.06 34.61 -7.06
CA GLN A 39 12.80 34.83 -5.65
C GLN A 39 11.31 34.74 -5.34
N GLU A 40 10.46 35.42 -6.11
CA GLU A 40 9.00 35.34 -5.96
C GLU A 40 8.44 33.93 -6.11
N ARG A 41 8.96 33.14 -7.06
CA ARG A 41 8.55 31.73 -7.25
C ARG A 41 8.95 30.87 -6.06
N ARG A 42 10.16 31.08 -5.52
CA ARG A 42 10.60 30.39 -4.29
C ARG A 42 9.68 30.74 -3.14
N ASP A 43 9.35 32.02 -2.96
CA ASP A 43 8.48 32.49 -1.89
C ASP A 43 7.06 31.94 -2.04
N ARG A 44 6.52 31.89 -3.26
CA ARG A 44 5.20 31.29 -3.54
C ARG A 44 5.17 29.80 -3.26
N ASN A 45 6.17 29.05 -3.73
CA ASN A 45 6.29 27.61 -3.45
C ASN A 45 6.47 27.35 -1.96
N LEU A 46 7.23 28.19 -1.26
CA LEU A 46 7.38 28.14 0.18
C LEU A 46 6.04 28.36 0.87
N LYS A 47 5.30 29.43 0.52
CA LYS A 47 3.95 29.69 1.05
C LYS A 47 2.99 28.53 0.82
N LEU A 48 2.95 27.96 -0.39
CA LEU A 48 2.10 26.80 -0.71
C LEU A 48 2.48 25.57 0.12
N ARG A 49 3.77 25.28 0.25
CA ARG A 49 4.27 24.17 1.09
C ARG A 49 3.89 24.38 2.55
N LEU A 50 4.02 25.61 3.06
CA LEU A 50 3.61 25.97 4.42
C LEU A 50 2.09 25.80 4.61
N ALA A 51 1.27 26.23 3.63
CA ALA A 51 -0.18 26.05 3.67
C ALA A 51 -0.59 24.57 3.65
N GLN A 52 0.05 23.74 2.82
CA GLN A 52 -0.21 22.29 2.78
C GLN A 52 0.20 21.61 4.08
N GLN A 53 1.35 21.97 4.64
CA GLN A 53 1.81 21.47 5.93
C GLN A 53 0.84 21.89 7.05
N LYS A 54 0.38 23.14 7.04
CA LYS A 54 -0.64 23.64 7.97
C LYS A 54 -1.94 22.85 7.84
N ALA A 55 -2.49 22.71 6.64
CA ALA A 55 -3.72 21.95 6.41
C ALA A 55 -3.60 20.47 6.84
N LYS A 56 -2.45 19.83 6.60
CA LYS A 56 -2.18 18.48 7.09
C LYS A 56 -2.16 18.44 8.61
N ARG A 57 -1.46 19.39 9.27
CA ARG A 57 -1.40 19.49 10.72
C ARG A 57 -2.78 19.72 11.33
N ASP A 58 -3.56 20.63 10.76
CA ASP A 58 -4.91 20.96 11.22
C ASP A 58 -5.86 19.76 11.02
N GLY A 59 -5.67 18.96 9.96
CA GLY A 59 -6.39 17.70 9.76
C GLY A 59 -6.04 16.63 10.80
N LEU A 60 -4.76 16.51 11.17
CA LEU A 60 -4.33 15.60 12.22
C LEU A 60 -4.83 16.04 13.61
N ALA A 61 -4.85 17.34 13.89
CA ALA A 61 -5.34 17.89 15.17
C ALA A 61 -6.84 17.62 15.40
N LYS A 62 -7.61 17.35 14.35
CA LYS A 62 -9.03 16.96 14.45
C LYS A 62 -9.24 15.49 14.79
N LEU A 63 -8.19 14.67 14.74
CA LEU A 63 -8.30 13.27 15.14
C LEU A 63 -8.58 13.17 16.65
N PRO A 64 -9.25 12.10 17.11
CA PRO A 64 -9.48 11.93 18.53
C PRO A 64 -8.15 11.81 19.28
N ASP A 65 -8.09 12.41 20.46
CA ASP A 65 -6.99 12.23 21.41
C ASP A 65 -6.94 10.80 21.98
N ASN A 66 -5.93 10.51 22.80
CA ASN A 66 -5.71 9.15 23.32
C ASN A 66 -6.88 8.65 24.19
N ALA A 67 -7.45 9.51 25.04
CA ALA A 67 -8.56 9.13 25.91
C ALA A 67 -9.87 8.94 25.12
N GLN A 68 -10.10 9.77 24.11
CA GLN A 68 -11.22 9.62 23.19
C GLN A 68 -11.09 8.34 22.37
N ARG A 69 -9.89 8.03 21.86
CA ARG A 69 -9.61 6.77 21.14
C ARG A 69 -9.90 5.56 22.02
N ASP A 70 -9.36 5.56 23.23
CA ASP A 70 -9.56 4.46 24.17
C ASP A 70 -11.05 4.19 24.40
N ARG A 71 -11.83 5.22 24.78
CA ARG A 71 -13.28 5.07 24.98
C ARG A 71 -14.01 4.50 23.76
N LEU A 72 -13.72 5.02 22.56
CA LEU A 72 -14.32 4.54 21.31
C LEU A 72 -13.94 3.09 21.02
N TYR A 73 -12.69 2.72 21.24
CA TYR A 73 -12.15 1.41 20.90
C TYR A 73 -12.51 0.34 21.93
N GLN A 74 -12.62 0.69 23.21
CA GLN A 74 -13.22 -0.18 24.23
C GLN A 74 -14.66 -0.53 23.85
N GLY A 75 -15.49 0.47 23.53
CA GLY A 75 -16.86 0.24 23.08
C GLY A 75 -16.97 -0.54 21.76
N TYR A 76 -15.96 -0.45 20.89
CA TYR A 76 -15.86 -1.26 19.68
C TYR A 76 -15.55 -2.74 20.01
N LEU A 77 -14.57 -2.99 20.88
CA LEU A 77 -14.15 -4.36 21.26
C LEU A 77 -15.22 -5.13 22.04
N GLN A 78 -16.05 -4.43 22.82
CA GLN A 78 -17.17 -5.04 23.54
C GLN A 78 -18.22 -5.67 22.60
N LYS A 79 -18.26 -5.24 21.34
CA LYS A 79 -19.20 -5.77 20.33
C LYS A 79 -18.64 -6.94 19.52
N LEU A 80 -17.40 -7.32 19.79
CA LEU A 80 -16.72 -8.38 19.09
C LEU A 80 -16.49 -9.55 20.04
N ASP A 81 -16.48 -10.74 19.49
CA ASP A 81 -16.04 -11.96 20.14
C ASP A 81 -14.77 -12.50 19.48
N LEU A 82 -14.20 -13.55 20.06
CA LEU A 82 -13.03 -14.23 19.49
C LEU A 82 -13.47 -15.61 19.00
N ASP A 83 -13.39 -15.81 17.69
CA ASP A 83 -13.74 -17.06 17.03
C ASP A 83 -12.73 -18.16 17.37
N ASN A 84 -13.19 -19.41 17.38
CA ASN A 84 -12.35 -20.58 17.71
C ASN A 84 -11.16 -20.75 16.76
N LEU A 85 -11.32 -20.40 15.48
CA LEU A 85 -10.23 -20.46 14.49
C LEU A 85 -9.10 -19.49 14.82
N ASP A 86 -9.44 -18.24 15.18
CA ASP A 86 -8.44 -17.23 15.51
C ASP A 86 -7.82 -17.51 16.90
N ARG A 87 -8.61 -18.03 17.85
CA ARG A 87 -8.10 -18.55 19.12
C ARG A 87 -7.06 -19.65 18.88
N ALA A 88 -7.33 -20.60 17.98
CA ALA A 88 -6.40 -21.69 17.67
C ALA A 88 -5.08 -21.16 17.06
N ASP A 89 -5.11 -20.16 16.18
CA ASP A 89 -3.88 -19.51 15.68
C ASP A 89 -3.10 -18.87 16.84
N LEU A 90 -3.77 -18.13 17.74
CA LEU A 90 -3.11 -17.52 18.90
C LEU A 90 -2.49 -18.55 19.84
N VAL A 91 -3.18 -19.66 20.11
CA VAL A 91 -2.64 -20.77 20.91
C VAL A 91 -1.44 -21.42 20.22
N SER A 92 -1.51 -21.63 18.91
CA SER A 92 -0.38 -22.19 18.13
C SER A 92 0.86 -21.31 18.17
N ARG A 93 0.70 -20.02 18.45
CA ARG A 93 1.79 -19.05 18.63
C ARG A 93 2.31 -18.98 20.07
N GLY A 94 1.90 -19.90 20.94
CA GLY A 94 2.43 -20.01 22.30
C GLY A 94 1.70 -19.15 23.34
N LEU A 95 0.49 -18.65 23.05
CA LEU A 95 -0.34 -17.96 24.04
C LEU A 95 -1.28 -18.93 24.75
N SER A 96 -1.41 -18.78 26.07
CA SER A 96 -2.48 -19.43 26.84
C SER A 96 -3.81 -18.68 26.70
N ASP A 97 -4.93 -19.34 27.00
CA ASP A 97 -6.26 -18.71 26.98
C ASP A 97 -6.38 -17.48 27.90
N ALA A 98 -5.71 -17.52 29.05
CA ALA A 98 -5.65 -16.39 29.97
C ALA A 98 -4.92 -15.19 29.35
N GLU A 99 -3.80 -15.43 28.67
CA GLU A 99 -3.04 -14.39 27.96
C GLU A 99 -3.84 -13.83 26.78
N ILE A 100 -4.49 -14.68 25.99
CA ILE A 100 -5.37 -14.28 24.90
C ILE A 100 -6.47 -13.34 25.41
N LYS A 101 -7.09 -13.69 26.54
CA LYS A 101 -8.12 -12.87 27.19
C LYS A 101 -7.55 -11.53 27.67
N ASN A 102 -6.39 -11.54 28.33
CA ASN A 102 -5.74 -10.33 28.86
C ASN A 102 -5.26 -9.39 27.76
N LEU A 103 -4.78 -9.94 26.64
CA LEU A 103 -4.43 -9.19 25.44
C LEU A 103 -5.66 -8.59 24.76
N GLY A 104 -6.87 -9.07 25.06
CA GLY A 104 -8.10 -8.54 24.50
C GLY A 104 -8.24 -8.85 23.00
N ALA A 105 -7.73 -9.99 22.56
CA ALA A 105 -7.84 -10.40 21.16
C ALA A 105 -9.31 -10.59 20.75
N LYS A 106 -9.66 -10.09 19.56
CA LYS A 106 -11.03 -10.16 19.00
C LYS A 106 -10.99 -10.50 17.53
N SER A 107 -12.00 -11.21 17.05
CA SER A 107 -12.20 -11.55 15.65
C SER A 107 -12.94 -10.45 14.91
N THR A 108 -12.64 -10.34 13.63
CA THR A 108 -13.30 -9.51 12.63
C THR A 108 -13.57 -10.37 11.39
N ASN A 109 -14.32 -9.85 10.43
CA ASN A 109 -14.69 -10.60 9.23
C ASN A 109 -13.48 -11.15 8.45
N SER A 110 -12.32 -10.47 8.50
CA SER A 110 -11.13 -10.85 7.71
C SER A 110 -10.03 -11.55 8.53
N GLY A 111 -10.18 -11.65 9.85
CA GLY A 111 -9.18 -12.18 10.78
C GLY A 111 -9.24 -11.49 12.13
N TYR A 112 -8.19 -11.56 12.93
CA TYR A 112 -8.24 -11.06 14.30
C TYR A 112 -7.39 -9.81 14.53
N ILE A 113 -7.75 -9.06 15.57
CA ILE A 113 -7.06 -7.87 16.05
C ILE A 113 -6.58 -8.06 17.48
N LEU A 114 -5.45 -7.44 17.80
CA LEU A 114 -5.04 -7.15 19.18
C LEU A 114 -5.07 -5.62 19.39
N PRO A 115 -5.65 -5.13 20.50
CA PRO A 115 -5.56 -3.73 20.87
C PRO A 115 -4.12 -3.29 21.09
N ILE A 116 -3.71 -2.23 20.41
CA ILE A 116 -2.41 -1.58 20.59
C ILE A 116 -2.55 -0.55 21.70
N LYS A 117 -1.94 -0.83 22.86
CA LYS A 117 -2.00 0.02 24.05
C LYS A 117 -0.74 0.85 24.23
N ASN A 118 -0.88 2.00 24.88
CA ASN A 118 0.23 2.81 25.38
C ASN A 118 0.60 2.41 26.83
N PRO A 119 1.62 3.04 27.45
CA PRO A 119 2.00 2.76 28.84
C PRO A 119 0.87 2.99 29.86
N ASP A 120 -0.05 3.92 29.58
CA ASP A 120 -1.23 4.18 30.42
C ASP A 120 -2.35 3.14 30.24
N GLY A 121 -2.15 2.14 29.37
CA GLY A 121 -3.14 1.11 29.06
C GLY A 121 -4.24 1.55 28.09
N GLN A 122 -4.17 2.77 27.55
CA GLN A 122 -5.14 3.33 26.61
C GLN A 122 -4.98 2.68 25.22
N ILE A 123 -6.08 2.26 24.62
CA ILE A 123 -6.09 1.66 23.28
C ILE A 123 -5.97 2.76 22.22
N LEU A 124 -4.88 2.73 21.46
CA LEU A 124 -4.59 3.73 20.43
C LEU A 124 -4.86 3.24 19.01
N GLY A 125 -5.03 1.94 18.79
CA GLY A 125 -5.34 1.41 17.46
C GLY A 125 -5.25 -0.10 17.37
N PHE A 126 -5.27 -0.60 16.13
CA PHE A 126 -5.36 -2.03 15.84
C PHE A 126 -4.65 -2.35 14.51
N GLN A 127 -3.99 -3.50 14.46
CA GLN A 127 -3.69 -4.18 13.21
C GLN A 127 -4.47 -5.50 13.12
N ILE A 128 -5.12 -5.73 11.99
CA ILE A 128 -5.72 -7.03 11.67
C ILE A 128 -4.60 -7.94 11.18
N ARG A 129 -4.49 -9.12 11.78
CA ARG A 129 -3.85 -10.27 11.15
C ARG A 129 -4.89 -10.98 10.28
N LEU A 130 -4.65 -10.99 8.98
CA LEU A 130 -5.56 -11.59 8.01
C LEU A 130 -5.46 -13.11 8.06
N ARG A 131 -6.61 -13.80 7.93
CA ARG A 131 -6.65 -15.26 7.75
C ARG A 131 -6.07 -15.67 6.40
N ASP A 132 -6.37 -14.88 5.36
CA ASP A 132 -5.72 -14.99 4.06
C ASP A 132 -4.51 -14.05 3.97
N ALA A 133 -3.31 -14.66 3.98
CA ALA A 133 -2.04 -13.96 3.90
C ALA A 133 -1.54 -13.69 2.47
N SER A 134 -2.31 -14.03 1.42
CA SER A 134 -1.89 -13.95 0.01
C SER A 134 -1.42 -12.56 -0.43
N SER A 135 -2.03 -11.50 0.12
CA SER A 135 -1.66 -10.10 -0.16
C SER A 135 -0.80 -9.45 0.95
N GLY A 136 -0.34 -10.24 1.92
CA GLY A 136 0.38 -9.80 3.11
C GLY A 136 -0.40 -10.07 4.39
N ARG A 137 0.31 -10.27 5.50
CA ARG A 137 -0.25 -10.80 6.76
C ARG A 137 -0.99 -9.77 7.61
N TYR A 138 -0.58 -8.50 7.57
CA TYR A 138 -1.07 -7.46 8.50
C TYR A 138 -1.59 -6.21 7.78
N ARG A 139 -2.66 -5.61 8.33
CA ARG A 139 -3.28 -4.36 7.86
C ARG A 139 -3.73 -3.49 9.02
N TRP A 140 -3.63 -2.16 8.86
CA TRP A 140 -4.23 -1.22 9.82
C TRP A 140 -5.76 -1.33 9.79
N HIS A 141 -6.34 -1.67 10.92
CA HIS A 141 -7.80 -1.63 11.10
C HIS A 141 -8.24 -0.22 11.45
N LYS A 142 -9.30 0.27 10.82
CA LYS A 142 -9.78 1.64 10.96
C LYS A 142 -11.27 1.65 11.31
N PRO A 143 -11.64 1.18 12.52
CA PRO A 143 -13.03 1.26 12.95
C PRO A 143 -13.52 2.71 12.90
N PHE A 144 -14.77 2.89 12.48
CA PHE A 144 -15.39 4.22 12.31
C PHE A 144 -14.72 5.13 11.27
N GLY A 145 -13.85 4.59 10.40
CA GLY A 145 -13.12 5.39 9.40
C GLY A 145 -12.02 6.28 9.99
N ILE A 146 -11.68 6.11 11.27
CA ILE A 146 -10.66 6.89 11.95
C ILE A 146 -9.27 6.48 11.44
N SER A 147 -8.41 7.46 11.16
CA SER A 147 -7.04 7.19 10.72
C SER A 147 -6.27 6.41 11.79
N ALA A 148 -5.39 5.50 11.36
CA ALA A 148 -4.48 4.82 12.29
C ALA A 148 -3.51 5.80 12.96
N GLN A 149 -3.12 6.87 12.24
CA GLN A 149 -2.23 7.92 12.76
C GLN A 149 -2.90 8.70 13.88
N GLN A 150 -2.12 9.12 14.86
CA GLN A 150 -2.55 9.98 15.96
C GLN A 150 -2.48 11.47 15.60
N GLN A 151 -2.87 12.36 16.52
CA GLN A 151 -2.85 13.82 16.30
C GLN A 151 -1.45 14.36 15.98
N ASN A 152 -0.40 13.70 16.46
CA ASN A 152 0.99 14.04 16.14
C ASN A 152 1.45 13.54 14.74
N GLY A 153 0.60 12.79 14.04
CA GLY A 153 0.87 12.23 12.71
C GLY A 153 1.59 10.88 12.72
N GLU A 154 1.94 10.35 13.88
CA GLU A 154 2.66 9.09 14.05
C GLU A 154 1.70 7.91 14.23
N LEU A 155 2.16 6.71 13.91
CA LEU A 155 1.40 5.48 14.14
C LEU A 155 1.59 5.04 15.61
N PRO A 156 0.61 4.37 16.22
CA PRO A 156 0.76 3.87 17.57
C PRO A 156 1.83 2.77 17.64
N LEU A 157 2.52 2.74 18.78
CA LEU A 157 3.45 1.69 19.16
C LEU A 157 2.75 0.75 20.15
N ALA A 158 2.99 -0.54 20.02
CA ALA A 158 2.50 -1.52 20.99
C ALA A 158 3.36 -1.49 22.24
N PHE A 159 2.75 -1.45 23.41
CA PHE A 159 3.43 -1.50 24.70
C PHE A 159 3.01 -2.75 25.46
N HIS A 160 3.98 -3.56 25.88
CA HIS A 160 3.76 -4.77 26.67
C HIS A 160 4.79 -4.88 27.79
N GLY A 161 4.43 -5.66 28.82
CA GLY A 161 5.26 -5.84 30.02
C GLY A 161 4.68 -5.11 31.22
N ASP A 162 5.16 -5.47 32.39
CA ASP A 162 4.79 -4.83 33.65
C ASP A 162 5.86 -3.78 34.00
N ILE A 163 5.41 -2.58 34.34
CA ILE A 163 6.26 -1.42 34.68
C ILE A 163 7.10 -1.70 35.95
N GLN A 164 6.73 -2.72 36.72
CA GLN A 164 7.47 -3.16 37.91
C GLN A 164 8.65 -4.09 37.61
N VAL A 165 8.76 -4.61 36.39
CA VAL A 165 9.76 -5.61 36.00
C VAL A 165 10.90 -4.91 35.27
N ASP A 166 11.98 -4.61 36.00
CA ASP A 166 13.26 -4.13 35.48
C ASP A 166 13.20 -2.87 34.57
N ARG A 167 13.30 -1.69 35.19
CA ARG A 167 13.40 -0.41 34.46
C ARG A 167 14.76 -0.19 33.77
N GLN A 168 15.69 -1.12 33.91
CA GLN A 168 17.03 -1.02 33.33
C GLN A 168 17.05 -1.50 31.89
N ARG A 169 16.01 -2.19 31.40
CA ARG A 169 15.99 -2.74 30.04
C ARG A 169 14.62 -2.56 29.37
N VAL A 170 14.65 -2.17 28.11
CA VAL A 170 13.46 -2.09 27.25
C VAL A 170 13.77 -2.77 25.93
N VAL A 171 12.96 -3.76 25.53
CA VAL A 171 13.13 -4.44 24.25
C VAL A 171 12.31 -3.76 23.14
N LEU A 172 12.95 -3.45 22.02
CA LEU A 172 12.34 -2.86 20.83
C LEU A 172 12.18 -3.93 19.77
N VAL A 173 10.95 -4.12 19.27
CA VAL A 173 10.59 -5.27 18.44
C VAL A 173 9.81 -4.86 17.19
N GLU A 174 9.98 -5.61 16.10
CA GLU A 174 9.13 -5.51 14.91
C GLU A 174 7.69 -5.97 15.22
N GLY A 175 6.71 -5.26 14.69
CA GLY A 175 5.30 -5.62 14.77
C GLY A 175 4.57 -4.95 15.93
N THR A 176 3.24 -5.04 15.90
CA THR A 176 2.35 -4.50 16.95
C THR A 176 1.37 -5.54 17.49
N GLY A 177 1.51 -6.80 17.06
CA GLY A 177 0.67 -7.91 17.47
C GLY A 177 1.29 -8.71 18.62
N VAL A 178 1.21 -10.03 18.54
CA VAL A 178 1.67 -10.95 19.59
C VAL A 178 3.18 -10.91 19.84
N LYS A 179 3.99 -10.61 18.81
CA LYS A 179 5.45 -10.70 18.87
C LYS A 179 6.08 -9.85 19.99
N PRO A 180 5.79 -8.54 20.10
CA PRO A 180 6.24 -7.73 21.24
C PRO A 180 5.83 -8.28 22.62
N TYR A 181 4.65 -8.86 22.77
CA TYR A 181 4.22 -9.46 24.04
C TYR A 181 5.09 -10.67 24.41
N LEU A 182 5.33 -11.59 23.47
CA LEU A 182 6.16 -12.76 23.71
C LEU A 182 7.63 -12.37 23.94
N ALA A 183 8.13 -11.35 23.25
CA ALA A 183 9.45 -10.79 23.51
C ALA A 183 9.57 -10.22 24.93
N SER A 184 8.56 -9.50 25.42
CA SER A 184 8.52 -9.00 26.80
C SER A 184 8.62 -10.15 27.81
N LYS A 185 7.87 -11.24 27.59
CA LYS A 185 7.89 -12.44 28.44
C LYS A 185 9.25 -13.14 28.40
N LEU A 186 9.82 -13.30 27.21
CA LEU A 186 11.12 -13.95 27.02
C LEU A 186 12.25 -13.17 27.69
N ARG A 187 12.25 -11.85 27.58
CA ARG A 187 13.30 -10.98 28.13
C ARG A 187 13.08 -10.59 29.59
N GLY A 188 11.84 -10.79 30.09
CA GLY A 188 11.44 -10.38 31.43
C GLY A 188 11.58 -8.86 31.60
N CYS A 189 11.15 -8.07 30.62
CA CYS A 189 11.20 -6.61 30.65
C CYS A 189 10.12 -6.00 29.76
N ILE A 190 10.00 -4.67 29.75
CA ILE A 190 9.06 -3.95 28.90
C ILE A 190 9.43 -4.13 27.42
N ALA A 191 8.43 -4.39 26.57
CA ALA A 191 8.59 -4.42 25.11
C ALA A 191 7.80 -3.31 24.42
N ILE A 192 8.43 -2.65 23.46
CA ILE A 192 7.80 -1.67 22.57
C ILE A 192 7.87 -2.18 21.13
N GLY A 193 6.70 -2.38 20.52
CA GLY A 193 6.54 -2.87 19.17
C GLY A 193 6.23 -1.78 18.15
N ALA A 194 6.91 -1.78 17.00
CA ALA A 194 6.62 -0.88 15.88
C ALA A 194 6.20 -1.65 14.62
N SER A 195 5.10 -1.22 14.00
CA SER A 195 4.64 -1.80 12.72
C SER A 195 5.74 -1.74 11.66
N GLY A 196 6.13 -2.88 11.09
CA GLY A 196 7.21 -2.93 10.10
C GLY A 196 8.56 -2.47 10.66
N GLY A 197 8.73 -2.47 11.98
CA GLY A 197 9.94 -2.04 12.68
C GLY A 197 10.26 -0.56 12.50
N GLN A 198 9.28 0.31 12.21
CA GLN A 198 9.51 1.71 11.84
C GLN A 198 9.53 2.67 13.05
N PHE A 199 10.48 2.51 13.97
CA PHE A 199 10.60 3.39 15.16
C PHE A 199 10.88 4.85 14.78
N VAL A 200 11.69 5.10 13.75
CA VAL A 200 11.98 6.46 13.24
C VAL A 200 10.72 7.19 12.74
N ALA A 201 9.67 6.45 12.35
CA ALA A 201 8.41 7.04 11.94
C ALA A 201 7.49 7.43 13.12
N SER A 202 7.87 7.04 14.35
CA SER A 202 7.09 7.24 15.57
C SER A 202 7.98 7.78 16.71
N LYS A 203 8.81 8.79 16.41
CA LYS A 203 9.82 9.32 17.34
C LYS A 203 9.20 9.90 18.60
N LYS A 204 8.14 10.70 18.46
CA LYS A 204 7.49 11.38 19.58
C LYS A 204 6.78 10.37 20.48
N ASN A 205 6.14 9.36 19.89
CA ASN A 205 5.52 8.27 20.63
C ASN A 205 6.56 7.45 21.40
N LEU A 206 7.68 7.08 20.76
CA LEU A 206 8.71 6.31 21.44
C LEU A 206 9.30 7.09 22.62
N GLN A 207 9.65 8.37 22.42
CA GLN A 207 10.16 9.21 23.48
C GLN A 207 9.15 9.35 24.62
N SER A 208 7.89 9.66 24.30
CA SER A 208 6.82 9.74 25.32
C SER A 208 6.62 8.42 26.07
N TYR A 209 6.80 7.27 25.42
CA TYR A 209 6.66 5.97 26.08
C TYR A 209 7.84 5.70 27.03
N LEU A 210 9.06 6.02 26.60
CA LEU A 210 10.27 5.92 27.43
C LEU A 210 10.17 6.85 28.65
N ASP A 211 9.71 8.09 28.45
CA ASP A 211 9.48 9.05 29.53
C ASP A 211 8.43 8.54 30.53
N ALA A 212 7.31 8.00 30.03
CA ALA A 212 6.21 7.50 30.86
C ALA A 212 6.62 6.33 31.77
N ILE A 213 7.55 5.49 31.33
CA ILE A 213 8.09 4.38 32.15
C ILE A 213 9.30 4.82 33.00
N GLY A 214 9.69 6.10 32.93
CA GLY A 214 10.84 6.64 33.66
C GLY A 214 12.19 6.11 33.17
N ALA A 215 12.30 5.72 31.90
CA ALA A 215 13.54 5.28 31.30
C ALA A 215 14.54 6.43 31.25
N LYS A 216 15.78 6.18 31.66
CA LYS A 216 16.84 7.19 31.66
C LYS A 216 18.03 6.69 30.82
N PRO A 217 18.57 7.48 29.88
CA PRO A 217 19.67 7.04 29.02
C PRO A 217 20.86 6.42 29.75
N GLU A 218 21.16 6.92 30.95
CA GLU A 218 22.27 6.47 31.80
C GLU A 218 21.98 5.21 32.63
N LEU A 219 20.71 4.83 32.80
CA LEU A 219 20.29 3.66 33.60
C LEU A 219 19.62 2.57 32.76
N THR A 220 19.00 2.94 31.65
CA THR A 220 18.16 2.06 30.84
C THR A 220 18.88 1.73 29.55
N ARG A 221 19.02 0.44 29.26
CA ARG A 221 19.51 -0.09 27.99
C ARG A 221 18.34 -0.44 27.08
N LEU A 222 18.50 -0.15 25.81
CA LEU A 222 17.54 -0.55 24.78
C LEU A 222 18.06 -1.82 24.10
N GLU A 223 17.31 -2.91 24.25
CA GLU A 223 17.58 -4.15 23.56
C GLU A 223 16.84 -4.14 22.21
N TYR A 224 17.54 -4.16 21.08
CA TYR A 224 16.93 -4.10 19.76
C TYR A 224 16.85 -5.49 19.12
N ALA A 225 15.62 -6.02 19.01
CA ALA A 225 15.36 -7.30 18.36
C ALA A 225 15.26 -7.15 16.84
N ILE A 226 16.08 -7.91 16.11
CA ILE A 226 16.02 -8.03 14.65
C ILE A 226 15.24 -9.30 14.25
N ASP A 227 14.59 -9.26 13.08
CA ASP A 227 13.91 -10.44 12.55
C ASP A 227 14.90 -11.39 11.87
N ALA A 228 14.54 -12.66 11.81
CA ALA A 228 15.31 -13.69 11.14
C ALA A 228 15.49 -13.37 9.64
N GLY A 229 16.73 -13.43 9.16
CA GLY A 229 17.04 -13.15 7.76
C GLY A 229 17.18 -11.68 7.38
N ASP A 230 17.04 -10.75 8.33
CA ASP A 230 17.16 -9.30 8.05
C ASP A 230 18.57 -8.92 7.55
N VAL A 231 19.61 -9.58 8.08
CA VAL A 231 21.02 -9.35 7.70
C VAL A 231 21.29 -9.59 6.22
N GLY A 232 20.53 -10.49 5.58
CA GLY A 232 20.64 -10.80 4.15
C GLY A 232 19.94 -9.80 3.23
N ASN A 233 19.22 -8.80 3.77
CA ASN A 233 18.40 -7.87 2.99
C ASN A 233 18.89 -6.41 3.10
N PRO A 234 19.56 -5.87 2.07
CA PRO A 234 20.12 -4.51 2.10
C PRO A 234 19.08 -3.40 2.36
N SER A 235 17.84 -3.59 1.90
CA SER A 235 16.78 -2.59 2.12
C SER A 235 16.33 -2.55 3.57
N VAL A 236 16.34 -3.70 4.24
CA VAL A 236 16.00 -3.84 5.66
C VAL A 236 17.17 -3.37 6.53
N MET A 237 18.41 -3.71 6.19
CA MET A 237 19.59 -3.17 6.86
C MET A 237 19.63 -1.64 6.85
N ARG A 238 19.22 -1.01 5.76
CA ARG A 238 19.06 0.46 5.69
C ARG A 238 17.98 1.00 6.62
N ARG A 239 16.94 0.23 6.91
CA ARG A 239 15.93 0.59 7.92
C ARG A 239 16.53 0.49 9.33
N HIS A 240 17.25 -0.60 9.64
CA HIS A 240 17.94 -0.76 10.92
C HIS A 240 18.96 0.35 11.17
N GLU A 241 19.79 0.68 10.17
CA GLU A 241 20.72 1.81 10.23
C GLU A 241 20.04 3.10 10.67
N LYS A 242 18.89 3.44 10.08
CA LYS A 242 18.14 4.65 10.45
C LYS A 242 17.57 4.58 11.87
N ASN A 243 17.05 3.42 12.27
CA ASN A 243 16.52 3.23 13.62
C ASN A 243 17.63 3.35 14.66
N LEU A 244 18.73 2.62 14.50
CA LEU A 244 19.86 2.65 15.42
C LEU A 244 20.49 4.04 15.50
N ALA A 245 20.60 4.73 14.36
CA ALA A 245 21.05 6.11 14.31
C ALA A 245 20.13 7.09 15.05
N PHE A 246 18.82 6.81 15.13
CA PHE A 246 17.86 7.60 15.89
C PHE A 246 17.87 7.24 17.38
N LEU A 247 18.01 5.96 17.73
CA LEU A 247 18.13 5.55 19.14
C LEU A 247 19.42 6.11 19.77
N ALA A 248 20.51 6.15 19.01
CA ALA A 248 21.73 6.83 19.42
C ALA A 248 21.55 8.35 19.59
N GLU A 249 20.65 9.01 18.83
CA GLU A 249 20.30 10.43 19.02
C GLU A 249 19.51 10.68 20.31
N LEU A 250 18.97 9.63 20.95
CA LEU A 250 18.30 9.71 22.26
C LEU A 250 19.26 9.42 23.43
N ASP A 251 20.57 9.26 23.15
CA ASP A 251 21.64 8.96 24.11
C ASP A 251 21.51 7.63 24.88
N PHE A 252 20.56 6.76 24.51
CA PHE A 252 20.45 5.44 25.10
C PHE A 252 21.54 4.50 24.59
N THR A 253 22.05 3.65 25.48
CA THR A 253 22.87 2.50 25.06
C THR A 253 21.98 1.45 24.39
N VAL A 254 22.38 0.99 23.21
CA VAL A 254 21.61 0.02 22.41
C VAL A 254 22.41 -1.27 22.24
N ASP A 255 21.81 -2.38 22.66
CA ASP A 255 22.35 -3.72 22.49
C ASP A 255 21.47 -4.48 21.47
N ILE A 256 22.08 -5.07 20.43
CA ILE A 256 21.36 -5.85 19.42
C ILE A 256 21.21 -7.29 19.91
N LEU A 257 19.99 -7.81 19.91
CA LEU A 257 19.72 -9.20 20.31
C LEU A 257 20.09 -10.16 19.18
N TRP A 258 20.99 -11.11 19.46
CA TRP A 258 21.52 -12.04 18.48
C TRP A 258 21.56 -13.47 18.99
N TRP A 259 21.00 -14.41 18.24
CA TRP A 259 21.04 -15.86 18.51
C TRP A 259 21.44 -16.65 17.26
N GLY A 260 22.01 -15.99 16.25
CA GLY A 260 22.45 -16.61 15.00
C GLY A 260 21.43 -16.60 13.86
N GLN A 261 20.43 -15.70 13.91
CA GLN A 261 19.28 -15.64 13.00
C GLN A 261 19.57 -15.07 11.61
N VAL A 262 20.42 -15.75 10.84
CA VAL A 262 20.91 -15.30 9.51
C VAL A 262 19.92 -15.62 8.39
N ALA A 263 19.21 -16.74 8.46
CA ALA A 263 18.28 -17.20 7.44
C ALA A 263 16.83 -16.82 7.77
N LYS A 264 15.98 -16.69 6.75
CA LYS A 264 14.54 -16.43 6.93
C LYS A 264 13.76 -17.58 7.57
N THR A 265 14.37 -18.76 7.62
CA THR A 265 13.83 -19.96 8.25
C THR A 265 14.22 -20.08 9.71
N ASP A 266 15.12 -19.22 10.19
CA ASP A 266 15.47 -19.17 11.59
C ASP A 266 14.32 -18.55 12.39
N ASN A 267 14.30 -18.83 13.67
CA ASN A 267 13.24 -18.37 14.56
C ASN A 267 13.35 -16.86 14.79
N ASP A 268 12.22 -16.18 14.72
CA ASP A 268 12.05 -14.83 15.25
C ASP A 268 12.05 -14.83 16.79
N ILE A 269 12.16 -13.65 17.41
CA ILE A 269 12.20 -13.53 18.89
C ILE A 269 10.97 -14.14 19.57
N ASP A 270 9.79 -14.11 18.94
CA ASP A 270 8.56 -14.68 19.49
C ASP A 270 8.44 -16.20 19.33
N GLU A 271 9.38 -16.82 18.63
CA GLU A 271 9.45 -18.26 18.37
C GLU A 271 10.57 -18.93 19.19
N LEU A 272 11.29 -18.17 20.02
CA LEU A 272 12.36 -18.68 20.88
C LEU A 272 11.83 -19.30 22.17
N SER A 273 12.54 -20.34 22.62
CA SER A 273 12.35 -20.93 23.95
C SER A 273 13.08 -20.14 25.03
N SER A 274 12.61 -20.20 26.27
CA SER A 274 13.19 -19.46 27.41
C SER A 274 14.67 -19.78 27.70
N GLY A 275 15.17 -20.94 27.25
CA GLY A 275 16.56 -21.36 27.42
C GLY A 275 17.50 -20.94 26.28
N THR A 276 17.00 -20.29 25.23
CA THR A 276 17.82 -19.89 24.09
C THR A 276 18.83 -18.82 24.53
N ALA A 277 20.12 -19.08 24.28
CA ALA A 277 21.17 -18.11 24.54
C ALA A 277 21.06 -16.92 23.57
N ILE A 278 20.78 -15.73 24.10
CA ILE A 278 20.73 -14.48 23.34
C ILE A 278 21.99 -13.68 23.69
N GLN A 279 22.84 -13.46 22.68
CA GLN A 279 23.99 -12.59 22.76
C GLN A 279 23.58 -11.13 22.60
N LEU A 280 24.27 -10.25 23.31
CA LEU A 280 24.14 -8.80 23.20
C LEU A 280 25.29 -8.28 22.34
N LEU A 281 24.99 -7.81 21.14
CA LEU A 281 25.98 -7.25 20.24
C LEU A 281 25.95 -5.73 20.27
N THR A 282 27.11 -5.10 20.11
CA THR A 282 27.13 -3.67 19.78
C THR A 282 26.61 -3.45 18.35
N VAL A 283 26.25 -2.20 18.04
CA VAL A 283 25.82 -1.81 16.69
C VAL A 283 26.89 -2.11 15.64
N GLU A 284 28.17 -1.90 16.00
CA GLU A 284 29.32 -2.18 15.12
C GLU A 284 29.46 -3.67 14.84
N GLN A 285 29.37 -4.50 15.88
CA GLN A 285 29.43 -5.97 15.74
C GLN A 285 28.29 -6.48 14.85
N PHE A 286 27.08 -5.97 15.06
CA PHE A 286 25.94 -6.30 14.21
C PHE A 286 26.19 -5.95 12.73
N PHE A 287 26.70 -4.76 12.43
CA PHE A 287 27.01 -4.37 11.05
C PHE A 287 28.14 -5.19 10.44
N GLN A 288 29.13 -5.61 11.22
CA GLN A 288 30.19 -6.53 10.77
C GLN A 288 29.61 -7.89 10.40
N ILE A 289 28.75 -8.48 11.24
CA ILE A 289 28.07 -9.75 10.95
C ILE A 289 27.22 -9.65 9.69
N ALA A 290 26.49 -8.54 9.53
CA ALA A 290 25.66 -8.31 8.34
C ALA A 290 26.47 -7.94 7.08
N ASN A 291 27.80 -7.81 7.18
CA ASN A 291 28.67 -7.27 6.14
C ASN A 291 28.10 -5.96 5.53
N TYR A 292 27.55 -5.10 6.39
CA TYR A 292 26.85 -3.89 6.00
C TYR A 292 27.69 -2.66 6.30
N GLN A 293 27.93 -1.83 5.27
CA GLN A 293 28.57 -0.54 5.45
C GLN A 293 27.52 0.57 5.57
N PRO A 294 27.36 1.19 6.75
CA PRO A 294 26.42 2.29 6.93
C PRO A 294 26.83 3.49 6.07
N LYS A 295 25.83 4.24 5.59
CA LYS A 295 26.10 5.43 4.78
C LYS A 295 26.47 6.58 5.71
N PRO A 296 27.50 7.38 5.38
CA PRO A 296 27.84 8.54 6.19
C PRO A 296 26.64 9.49 6.26
N LYS A 297 26.30 9.95 7.47
CA LYS A 297 25.34 11.03 7.72
C LYS A 297 25.90 12.32 7.10
N PHE A 298 25.65 12.53 5.80
CA PHE A 298 26.14 13.66 5.00
C PHE A 298 27.68 13.81 4.94
N SER A 299 28.28 13.56 3.78
CA SER A 299 29.57 14.20 3.46
C SER A 299 29.30 15.70 3.27
N PRO A 300 29.91 16.62 4.03
CA PRO A 300 29.74 18.08 3.86
C PRO A 300 30.06 18.59 2.44
N PHE A 301 30.70 17.75 1.63
CA PHE A 301 31.13 18.02 0.27
C PHE A 301 30.45 17.13 -0.77
N GLN A 302 29.35 16.44 -0.45
CA GLN A 302 28.64 15.61 -1.44
C GLN A 302 28.18 16.46 -2.63
N TRP A 303 27.69 17.68 -2.38
CA TRP A 303 27.34 18.63 -3.43
C TRP A 303 28.56 19.07 -4.26
N LEU A 304 29.73 19.20 -3.63
CA LEU A 304 30.98 19.60 -4.27
C LEU A 304 31.53 18.45 -5.11
N LYS A 305 31.44 17.19 -4.63
CA LYS A 305 31.74 15.97 -5.39
C LYS A 305 30.80 15.81 -6.60
N ASP A 306 29.51 16.05 -6.43
CA ASP A 306 28.53 15.97 -7.53
C ASP A 306 28.74 17.09 -8.56
N LYS A 307 29.34 18.22 -8.16
CA LYS A 307 29.70 19.35 -9.04
C LYS A 307 31.05 19.17 -9.75
N LEU A 308 32.04 18.60 -9.06
CA LEU A 308 33.38 18.32 -9.61
C LEU A 308 33.41 17.04 -10.47
N PHE A 309 32.53 16.09 -10.16
CA PHE A 309 32.37 14.83 -10.89
C PHE A 309 30.91 14.63 -11.28
N PRO A 310 30.39 15.41 -12.26
CA PRO A 310 29.04 15.22 -12.75
C PRO A 310 28.89 13.78 -13.25
N LYS A 311 27.97 13.02 -12.67
CA LYS A 311 27.64 11.67 -13.13
C LYS A 311 27.29 11.75 -14.61
N LYS A 312 27.92 10.92 -15.44
CA LYS A 312 27.55 10.75 -16.85
C LYS A 312 26.04 10.52 -16.91
N THR A 313 25.35 11.33 -17.68
CA THR A 313 23.92 11.19 -17.97
C THR A 313 23.69 9.76 -18.46
N ALA A 314 22.96 8.98 -17.67
CA ALA A 314 22.58 7.64 -18.06
C ALA A 314 21.71 7.77 -19.33
N LYS A 315 22.24 7.28 -20.46
CA LYS A 315 21.44 7.04 -21.66
C LYS A 315 20.37 6.01 -21.30
N GLY A 316 19.12 6.44 -21.32
CA GLY A 316 17.94 5.60 -21.58
C GLY A 316 17.63 4.50 -20.56
N PHE A 317 16.37 4.44 -20.15
CA PHE A 317 15.81 3.27 -19.48
C PHE A 317 15.94 2.04 -20.38
N THR A 318 16.94 1.21 -20.14
CA THR A 318 16.97 -0.17 -20.63
C THR A 318 16.33 -1.04 -19.56
N ASN A 319 15.22 -1.67 -19.93
CA ASN A 319 14.54 -2.67 -19.13
C ASN A 319 15.50 -3.81 -18.77
N LYS A 320 15.85 -3.92 -17.48
CA LYS A 320 16.27 -5.18 -16.87
C LYS A 320 15.51 -5.40 -15.57
N SER A 321 14.22 -5.68 -15.72
CA SER A 321 13.45 -6.40 -14.71
C SER A 321 13.76 -7.90 -14.85
N GLN A 322 14.86 -8.36 -14.25
CA GLN A 322 14.89 -9.74 -13.76
C GLN A 322 14.35 -9.71 -12.33
N VAL A 323 13.03 -9.79 -12.23
CA VAL A 323 12.35 -10.14 -10.99
C VAL A 323 12.71 -11.61 -10.72
N ARG A 324 13.50 -11.88 -9.68
CA ARG A 324 13.67 -13.24 -9.15
C ARG A 324 12.31 -13.71 -8.66
N ARG A 325 11.73 -14.68 -9.38
CA ARG A 325 10.55 -15.42 -8.95
C ARG A 325 10.88 -16.20 -7.69
N SER A 326 10.00 -16.10 -6.70
CA SER A 326 9.97 -16.98 -5.53
C SER A 326 9.88 -18.45 -5.97
N PRO A 327 10.42 -19.41 -5.21
CA PRO A 327 10.23 -20.83 -5.51
C PRO A 327 8.74 -21.14 -5.39
N GLN A 328 8.11 -21.55 -6.50
CA GLN A 328 6.74 -22.05 -6.50
C GLN A 328 6.76 -23.50 -6.07
N SER A 329 5.84 -23.86 -5.17
CA SER A 329 5.43 -25.25 -4.91
C SER A 329 5.21 -25.98 -6.25
N PRO A 330 5.36 -27.32 -6.31
CA PRO A 330 5.16 -28.06 -7.55
C PRO A 330 3.69 -27.96 -7.97
N VAL A 331 3.38 -26.95 -8.79
CA VAL A 331 2.13 -26.86 -9.54
C VAL A 331 2.19 -28.04 -10.51
N SER A 332 1.15 -28.87 -10.56
CA SER A 332 0.99 -29.89 -11.58
C SER A 332 1.11 -29.23 -12.96
N GLN A 333 2.27 -29.39 -13.60
CA GLN A 333 2.51 -28.86 -14.93
C GLN A 333 1.86 -29.80 -15.94
N LEU A 334 0.87 -29.29 -16.66
CA LEU A 334 0.20 -30.01 -17.73
C LEU A 334 0.67 -29.43 -19.06
N GLU A 335 1.39 -30.22 -19.83
CA GLU A 335 1.77 -29.90 -21.21
C GLU A 335 0.64 -30.35 -22.15
N TYR A 336 0.37 -29.57 -23.19
CA TYR A 336 -0.71 -29.86 -24.15
C TYR A 336 -0.26 -29.51 -25.57
N GLU A 337 -0.81 -30.22 -26.55
CA GLU A 337 -0.44 -30.07 -27.97
C GLU A 337 -1.03 -28.80 -28.59
N SER A 338 -0.37 -28.27 -29.63
CA SER A 338 -0.88 -27.13 -30.38
C SER A 338 -2.27 -27.43 -30.96
N GLY A 339 -3.24 -26.54 -30.72
CA GLY A 339 -4.64 -26.71 -31.16
C GLY A 339 -5.59 -27.24 -30.09
N THR A 340 -5.09 -27.90 -29.05
CA THR A 340 -5.91 -28.48 -27.96
C THR A 340 -6.20 -27.50 -26.81
N ARG A 341 -5.70 -26.26 -26.90
CA ARG A 341 -5.72 -25.25 -25.81
C ARG A 341 -7.08 -25.07 -25.14
N LEU A 342 -8.15 -24.96 -25.94
CA LEU A 342 -9.50 -24.69 -25.43
C LEU A 342 -10.04 -25.87 -24.60
N GLU A 343 -9.78 -27.09 -25.07
CA GLU A 343 -10.14 -28.33 -24.37
C GLU A 343 -9.33 -28.43 -23.07
N THR A 344 -8.03 -28.15 -23.13
CA THR A 344 -7.17 -28.13 -21.95
C THR A 344 -7.65 -27.14 -20.89
N TRP A 345 -8.02 -25.92 -21.29
CA TRP A 345 -8.57 -24.93 -20.35
C TRP A 345 -9.90 -25.40 -19.75
N ARG A 346 -10.81 -25.95 -20.56
CA ARG A 346 -12.09 -26.50 -20.11
C ARG A 346 -11.88 -27.61 -19.08
N ASP A 347 -11.07 -28.61 -19.43
CA ASP A 347 -10.87 -29.79 -18.61
C ASP A 347 -10.13 -29.43 -17.30
N SER A 348 -9.16 -28.50 -17.38
CA SER A 348 -8.46 -28.01 -16.19
C SER A 348 -9.38 -27.27 -15.22
N LEU A 349 -10.38 -26.54 -15.73
CA LEU A 349 -11.34 -25.78 -14.91
C LEU A 349 -12.38 -26.68 -14.20
N LEU A 350 -12.54 -27.94 -14.62
CA LEU A 350 -13.40 -28.90 -13.91
C LEU A 350 -12.82 -29.28 -12.54
N THR A 351 -11.50 -29.33 -12.42
CA THR A 351 -10.82 -29.77 -11.18
C THR A 351 -10.07 -28.62 -10.49
N HIS A 352 -9.78 -27.52 -11.17
CA HIS A 352 -9.01 -26.40 -10.63
C HIS A 352 -9.76 -25.07 -10.74
N LYS A 353 -9.81 -24.34 -9.63
CA LYS A 353 -10.37 -22.98 -9.59
C LYS A 353 -9.57 -21.95 -10.40
N HIS A 354 -8.25 -22.14 -10.52
CA HIS A 354 -7.35 -21.21 -11.19
C HIS A 354 -6.43 -21.97 -12.14
N VAL A 355 -6.35 -21.49 -13.39
CA VAL A 355 -5.48 -22.05 -14.42
C VAL A 355 -4.55 -20.94 -14.92
N LEU A 356 -3.24 -21.21 -14.93
CA LEU A 356 -2.23 -20.33 -15.50
C LEU A 356 -1.72 -20.91 -16.81
N ASP A 357 -2.13 -20.33 -17.94
CA ASP A 357 -1.53 -20.66 -19.24
C ASP A 357 -0.17 -19.97 -19.36
N ALA A 358 0.91 -20.74 -19.20
CA ALA A 358 2.29 -20.29 -19.30
C ALA A 358 2.89 -20.42 -20.72
N SER A 359 2.08 -20.68 -21.75
CA SER A 359 2.58 -20.82 -23.13
C SER A 359 3.26 -19.53 -23.62
N ALA A 360 4.24 -19.67 -24.52
CA ALA A 360 5.05 -18.56 -25.01
C ALA A 360 4.25 -17.46 -25.72
N THR A 361 4.77 -16.23 -25.78
CA THR A 361 4.15 -15.15 -26.59
C THR A 361 4.15 -15.52 -28.07
N GLY A 362 3.07 -15.18 -28.80
CA GLY A 362 2.93 -15.49 -30.23
C GLY A 362 2.19 -16.79 -30.55
N THR A 363 1.88 -17.62 -29.54
CA THR A 363 1.18 -18.91 -29.72
C THR A 363 -0.34 -18.80 -29.94
N GLY A 364 -0.87 -17.59 -30.15
CA GLY A 364 -2.31 -17.37 -30.38
C GLY A 364 -3.19 -17.29 -29.12
N LYS A 365 -2.64 -17.16 -27.91
CA LYS A 365 -3.43 -17.14 -26.65
C LYS A 365 -4.66 -16.21 -26.67
N SER A 366 -4.49 -14.96 -27.08
CA SER A 366 -5.59 -13.99 -27.14
C SER A 366 -6.63 -14.36 -28.19
N TYR A 367 -6.20 -15.00 -29.28
CA TYR A 367 -7.08 -15.49 -30.33
C TYR A 367 -7.99 -16.60 -29.80
N ASP A 368 -7.41 -17.58 -29.10
CA ASP A 368 -8.18 -18.66 -28.47
C ASP A 368 -9.06 -18.15 -27.32
N ALA A 369 -8.57 -17.23 -26.49
CA ALA A 369 -9.38 -16.60 -25.46
C ALA A 369 -10.64 -15.93 -26.02
N GLY A 370 -10.57 -15.30 -27.20
CA GLY A 370 -11.74 -14.71 -27.86
C GLY A 370 -12.74 -15.74 -28.40
N ARG A 371 -12.33 -17.00 -28.60
CA ARG A 371 -13.22 -18.08 -29.04
C ARG A 371 -14.03 -18.69 -27.90
N LEU A 372 -13.67 -18.38 -26.65
CA LEU A 372 -14.40 -18.90 -25.49
C LEU A 372 -15.85 -18.44 -25.47
N ARG A 373 -16.73 -19.37 -25.09
CA ARG A 373 -18.16 -19.13 -24.86
C ARG A 373 -18.56 -19.81 -23.56
N PRO A 374 -19.49 -19.23 -22.76
CA PRO A 374 -19.89 -19.85 -21.49
C PRO A 374 -20.40 -21.29 -21.66
N GLU A 375 -21.06 -21.58 -22.77
CA GLU A 375 -21.58 -22.91 -23.12
C GLU A 375 -20.49 -23.98 -23.27
N MET A 376 -19.22 -23.59 -23.36
CA MET A 376 -18.09 -24.52 -23.41
C MET A 376 -17.70 -25.06 -22.04
N PHE A 377 -18.22 -24.49 -20.95
CA PHE A 377 -17.88 -24.84 -19.58
C PHE A 377 -19.14 -25.18 -18.79
N ASP A 378 -19.05 -26.17 -17.91
CA ASP A 378 -20.15 -26.51 -17.02
C ASP A 378 -20.31 -25.46 -15.91
N GLY A 379 -21.54 -25.03 -15.66
CA GLY A 379 -21.87 -24.04 -14.62
C GLY A 379 -21.36 -22.61 -14.84
N VAL A 380 -20.81 -22.27 -16.01
CA VAL A 380 -20.36 -20.90 -16.32
C VAL A 380 -21.43 -20.12 -17.07
N GLU A 381 -21.94 -19.05 -16.46
CA GLU A 381 -22.94 -18.19 -17.10
C GLU A 381 -22.35 -17.05 -17.93
N ARG A 382 -21.16 -16.56 -17.54
CA ARG A 382 -20.51 -15.39 -18.14
C ARG A 382 -18.99 -15.51 -18.15
N ILE A 383 -18.36 -14.94 -19.17
CA ILE A 383 -16.90 -14.86 -19.29
C ILE A 383 -16.48 -13.39 -19.40
N ILE A 384 -15.51 -12.97 -18.59
CA ILE A 384 -14.93 -11.63 -18.61
C ILE A 384 -13.45 -11.69 -19.01
N TYR A 385 -13.13 -11.23 -20.21
CA TYR A 385 -11.77 -11.05 -20.69
C TYR A 385 -11.17 -9.73 -20.19
N ILE A 386 -10.11 -9.81 -19.40
CA ILE A 386 -9.50 -8.64 -18.76
C ILE A 386 -8.22 -8.23 -19.50
N SER A 387 -8.17 -6.98 -19.98
CA SER A 387 -6.98 -6.44 -20.67
C SER A 387 -6.87 -4.92 -20.54
N ASN A 388 -5.63 -4.42 -20.45
CA ASN A 388 -5.33 -2.98 -20.43
C ASN A 388 -5.73 -2.26 -21.73
N ASP A 389 -5.92 -2.98 -22.84
CA ASP A 389 -6.38 -2.39 -24.12
C ASP A 389 -7.72 -3.00 -24.60
N SER A 390 -8.64 -3.23 -23.68
CA SER A 390 -9.97 -3.78 -23.96
C SER A 390 -10.80 -2.99 -24.98
N ARG A 391 -10.51 -1.69 -25.20
CA ARG A 391 -11.19 -0.85 -26.20
C ARG A 391 -10.68 -1.05 -27.62
N ASN A 392 -9.38 -1.26 -27.80
CA ASN A 392 -8.74 -1.32 -29.12
C ASN A 392 -8.10 -2.67 -29.36
N VAL A 393 -8.85 -3.75 -29.10
CA VAL A 393 -8.33 -5.11 -29.34
C VAL A 393 -8.02 -5.29 -30.83
N THR A 394 -6.83 -5.78 -31.13
CA THR A 394 -6.40 -6.10 -32.50
C THR A 394 -6.77 -7.54 -32.90
N THR A 395 -7.05 -8.39 -31.91
CA THR A 395 -7.45 -9.79 -32.13
C THR A 395 -8.89 -9.86 -32.63
N SER A 396 -9.11 -10.48 -33.80
CA SER A 396 -10.41 -10.56 -34.45
C SER A 396 -11.48 -11.25 -33.60
N THR A 397 -11.14 -12.36 -32.94
CA THR A 397 -12.05 -13.14 -32.08
C THR A 397 -12.48 -12.42 -30.79
N LEU A 398 -11.94 -11.23 -30.50
CA LEU A 398 -12.34 -10.40 -29.36
C LEU A 398 -13.14 -9.16 -29.79
N GLN A 399 -13.36 -8.95 -31.08
CA GLN A 399 -14.06 -7.75 -31.58
C GLN A 399 -15.56 -7.81 -31.33
N ASP A 400 -16.16 -9.01 -31.38
CA ASP A 400 -17.57 -9.31 -31.10
C ASP A 400 -17.93 -9.28 -29.60
N TRP A 401 -16.93 -9.28 -28.71
CA TRP A 401 -17.15 -9.23 -27.27
C TRP A 401 -17.63 -7.84 -26.82
N ALA A 402 -18.69 -7.83 -26.00
CA ALA A 402 -19.22 -6.59 -25.43
C ALA A 402 -18.17 -5.90 -24.56
N ILE A 403 -17.95 -4.61 -24.76
CA ILE A 403 -17.02 -3.84 -23.94
C ILE A 403 -17.73 -3.31 -22.69
N LEU A 404 -17.14 -3.53 -21.52
CA LEU A 404 -17.55 -2.85 -20.30
C LEU A 404 -17.11 -1.38 -20.39
N PRO A 405 -18.03 -0.40 -20.53
CA PRO A 405 -17.64 0.97 -20.77
C PRO A 405 -16.97 1.57 -19.55
N ALA A 406 -15.93 2.36 -19.78
CA ALA A 406 -15.33 3.24 -18.79
C ALA A 406 -15.93 4.65 -18.90
N ARG A 407 -15.82 5.45 -17.85
CA ARG A 407 -16.20 6.87 -17.91
C ARG A 407 -15.26 7.63 -18.85
N HIS A 408 -15.82 8.41 -19.77
CA HIS A 408 -15.09 9.26 -20.70
C HIS A 408 -15.85 10.56 -20.99
N ASN A 409 -15.08 11.61 -21.27
CA ASN A 409 -15.59 12.91 -21.67
C ASN A 409 -15.49 13.10 -23.20
N GLY A 410 -15.92 12.08 -23.94
CA GLY A 410 -15.81 12.00 -25.40
C GLY A 410 -14.66 11.12 -25.88
N LEU A 411 -14.87 10.44 -27.02
CA LEU A 411 -13.84 9.65 -27.71
C LEU A 411 -13.66 10.15 -29.13
N THR A 412 -12.44 10.00 -29.64
CA THR A 412 -12.09 10.24 -31.03
C THR A 412 -11.34 9.03 -31.57
N ASN A 413 -11.49 8.77 -32.86
CA ASN A 413 -10.77 7.78 -33.62
C ASN A 413 -9.49 8.41 -34.17
N LYS A 414 -8.34 7.90 -33.72
CA LYS A 414 -7.03 8.26 -34.30
C LYS A 414 -6.36 7.00 -34.79
N SER A 415 -6.15 6.92 -36.11
CA SER A 415 -5.48 5.79 -36.77
C SER A 415 -6.14 4.44 -36.45
N GLY A 416 -7.48 4.40 -36.49
CA GLY A 416 -8.27 3.18 -36.25
C GLY A 416 -8.44 2.81 -34.78
N LYS A 417 -7.96 3.64 -33.84
CA LYS A 417 -8.07 3.40 -32.40
C LYS A 417 -8.90 4.47 -31.72
N LEU A 418 -9.93 4.04 -30.99
CA LEU A 418 -10.73 4.88 -30.13
C LEU A 418 -9.96 5.21 -28.86
N ARG A 419 -9.71 6.50 -28.67
CA ARG A 419 -9.11 7.04 -27.45
C ARG A 419 -9.93 8.22 -26.96
N ARG A 420 -9.64 8.66 -25.73
CA ARG A 420 -10.22 9.90 -25.22
C ARG A 420 -9.81 11.06 -26.14
N ALA A 421 -10.80 11.84 -26.55
CA ALA A 421 -10.58 13.02 -27.36
C ALA A 421 -9.77 14.05 -26.56
N LYS A 422 -8.82 14.70 -27.23
CA LYS A 422 -8.11 15.86 -26.71
C LYS A 422 -8.88 17.13 -27.07
N SER A 423 -8.46 18.24 -26.48
CA SER A 423 -8.98 19.55 -26.84
C SER A 423 -8.94 19.80 -28.34
N GLY A 424 -10.05 20.27 -28.91
CA GLY A 424 -10.14 20.67 -30.32
C GLY A 424 -10.24 19.51 -31.31
N GLU A 425 -10.23 18.26 -30.85
CA GLU A 425 -10.48 17.10 -31.70
C GLU A 425 -11.99 16.88 -31.87
N SER A 426 -12.41 16.51 -33.07
CA SER A 426 -13.79 16.09 -33.31
C SER A 426 -14.11 14.83 -32.51
N LEU A 427 -15.34 14.78 -31.98
CA LEU A 427 -15.82 13.66 -31.20
C LEU A 427 -16.51 12.65 -32.13
N ASP A 428 -15.92 11.46 -32.26
CA ASP A 428 -16.58 10.30 -32.87
C ASP A 428 -17.59 9.67 -31.89
N THR A 429 -17.39 9.85 -30.59
CA THR A 429 -18.34 9.39 -29.57
C THR A 429 -18.52 10.48 -28.52
N GLN A 430 -19.76 10.89 -28.27
CA GLN A 430 -20.12 11.86 -27.24
C GLN A 430 -19.75 11.38 -25.83
N ALA A 431 -19.65 12.30 -24.88
CA ALA A 431 -19.29 11.96 -23.50
C ALA A 431 -20.35 11.08 -22.85
N ASN A 432 -19.95 10.00 -22.15
CA ASN A 432 -20.89 9.18 -21.38
C ASN A 432 -20.98 9.61 -19.90
N CYS A 433 -20.11 10.53 -19.47
CA CYS A 433 -20.07 11.06 -18.11
C CYS A 433 -19.32 12.40 -18.07
N SER A 434 -20.05 13.49 -17.86
CA SER A 434 -19.50 14.85 -17.66
C SER A 434 -18.70 14.99 -16.37
N ARG A 435 -19.00 14.17 -15.36
CA ARG A 435 -18.32 14.16 -14.05
C ARG A 435 -17.03 13.36 -14.01
N THR A 436 -16.50 12.92 -15.16
CA THR A 436 -15.28 12.09 -15.22
C THR A 436 -14.09 12.77 -14.53
N GLY A 437 -13.93 14.09 -14.69
CA GLY A 437 -12.85 14.86 -14.06
C GLY A 437 -12.94 14.90 -12.54
N ALA A 438 -14.15 15.10 -11.98
CA ALA A 438 -14.36 15.09 -10.53
C ALA A 438 -14.04 13.71 -9.92
N ILE A 439 -14.44 12.64 -10.61
CA ILE A 439 -14.19 11.26 -10.17
C ILE A 439 -12.69 10.94 -10.21
N ALA A 440 -11.98 11.41 -11.24
CA ALA A 440 -10.52 11.28 -11.30
C ALA A 440 -9.84 12.05 -10.16
N ALA A 441 -10.27 13.28 -9.88
CA ALA A 441 -9.69 14.11 -8.83
C ALA A 441 -9.85 13.52 -7.41
N LEU A 442 -10.96 12.82 -7.12
CA LEU A 442 -11.10 12.08 -5.86
C LEU A 442 -10.16 10.87 -5.80
N ARG A 443 -10.06 10.11 -6.90
CA ARG A 443 -9.13 8.98 -6.99
C ARG A 443 -7.67 9.38 -6.80
N ASP A 444 -7.26 10.51 -7.38
CA ASP A 444 -5.89 11.05 -7.23
C ASP A 444 -5.56 11.42 -5.77
N LYS A 445 -6.58 11.72 -4.97
CA LYS A 445 -6.47 11.95 -3.52
C LYS A 445 -6.64 10.67 -2.70
N ALA A 446 -6.61 9.50 -3.33
CA ALA A 446 -6.85 8.19 -2.72
C ALA A 446 -8.23 8.05 -2.04
N ILE A 447 -9.22 8.84 -2.48
CA ILE A 447 -10.61 8.71 -2.03
C ILE A 447 -11.30 7.71 -2.97
N ALA A 448 -11.51 6.50 -2.47
CA ALA A 448 -12.11 5.39 -3.24
C ALA A 448 -13.63 5.57 -3.44
N ASP A 449 -14.32 6.11 -2.44
CA ASP A 449 -15.75 6.36 -2.53
C ASP A 449 -16.04 7.58 -3.40
N THR A 450 -16.54 7.30 -4.61
CA THR A 450 -16.94 8.33 -5.58
C THR A 450 -18.46 8.37 -5.76
N LYS A 451 -19.22 7.67 -4.90
CA LYS A 451 -20.70 7.60 -4.94
C LYS A 451 -21.30 8.99 -4.80
N ILE A 452 -20.76 9.82 -3.91
CA ILE A 452 -21.20 11.20 -3.69
C ILE A 452 -21.23 12.05 -4.97
N ILE A 453 -20.32 11.81 -5.91
CA ILE A 453 -20.30 12.52 -7.20
C ILE A 453 -21.47 12.10 -8.09
N CYS A 454 -21.83 10.82 -8.03
CA CYS A 454 -22.99 10.34 -8.78
C CYS A 454 -24.30 10.77 -8.12
N GLU A 455 -24.38 10.76 -6.78
CA GLU A 455 -25.57 11.13 -6.01
C GLU A 455 -25.92 12.61 -6.14
N THR A 456 -24.90 13.47 -6.22
CA THR A 456 -25.06 14.92 -6.46
C THR A 456 -25.17 15.28 -7.94
N CYS A 457 -25.22 14.30 -8.84
CA CYS A 457 -25.31 14.56 -10.27
C CYS A 457 -26.76 14.86 -10.68
N PRO A 458 -27.06 16.04 -11.26
CA PRO A 458 -28.42 16.38 -11.69
C PRO A 458 -28.93 15.46 -12.81
N LEU A 459 -28.03 14.79 -13.53
CA LEU A 459 -28.33 13.84 -14.60
C LEU A 459 -28.38 12.38 -14.10
N LEU A 460 -28.36 12.11 -12.80
CA LEU A 460 -28.31 10.74 -12.26
C LEU A 460 -29.46 9.87 -12.75
N ASN A 461 -30.69 10.38 -12.72
CA ASN A 461 -31.87 9.62 -13.13
C ASN A 461 -31.84 9.30 -14.62
N ALA A 462 -31.54 10.28 -15.47
CA ALA A 462 -31.33 10.07 -16.90
C ALA A 462 -30.17 9.09 -17.17
N CYS A 463 -29.06 9.21 -16.44
CA CYS A 463 -27.88 8.35 -16.59
C CYS A 463 -28.15 6.86 -16.28
N ARG A 464 -29.19 6.54 -15.50
CA ARG A 464 -29.62 5.16 -15.21
C ARG A 464 -30.47 4.56 -16.35
N GLY A 465 -31.31 5.37 -16.99
CA GLY A 465 -32.31 4.89 -17.96
C GLY A 465 -32.00 5.17 -19.42
N SER A 466 -31.11 6.11 -19.74
CA SER A 466 -30.79 6.51 -21.12
C SER A 466 -29.36 7.04 -21.24
N SER A 467 -28.97 7.49 -22.43
CA SER A 467 -27.68 8.12 -22.67
C SER A 467 -27.78 9.32 -23.60
N GLY A 468 -26.89 10.29 -23.38
CA GLY A 468 -26.76 11.51 -24.18
C GLY A 468 -25.44 12.20 -23.84
N ASP A 469 -25.21 13.40 -24.35
CA ASP A 469 -23.94 14.08 -24.12
C ASP A 469 -23.72 14.40 -22.63
N GLY A 470 -22.65 13.83 -22.07
CA GLY A 470 -22.29 13.98 -20.67
C GLY A 470 -23.00 13.04 -19.69
N PHE A 471 -23.84 12.10 -20.14
CA PHE A 471 -24.50 11.13 -19.25
C PHE A 471 -24.78 9.77 -19.92
N GLY A 472 -25.22 8.79 -19.12
CA GLY A 472 -25.55 7.44 -19.60
C GLY A 472 -24.49 6.37 -19.36
N PHE A 473 -23.41 6.68 -18.62
CA PHE A 473 -22.45 5.69 -18.17
C PHE A 473 -23.11 4.52 -17.42
N LYS A 474 -24.03 4.79 -16.48
CA LYS A 474 -24.69 3.73 -15.68
C LYS A 474 -25.57 2.85 -16.57
N HIS A 475 -26.36 3.45 -17.45
CA HIS A 475 -27.21 2.76 -18.42
C HIS A 475 -26.38 1.88 -19.38
N LYS A 476 -25.36 2.43 -20.05
CA LYS A 476 -24.47 1.68 -20.96
C LYS A 476 -23.75 0.53 -20.25
N ARG A 477 -23.37 0.74 -18.99
CA ARG A 477 -22.72 -0.30 -18.17
C ARG A 477 -23.70 -1.41 -17.79
N ALA A 478 -24.95 -1.08 -17.47
CA ALA A 478 -25.99 -2.08 -17.21
C ALA A 478 -26.28 -2.93 -18.46
N ILE A 479 -26.39 -2.31 -19.64
CA ILE A 479 -26.53 -3.04 -20.92
C ILE A 479 -25.35 -3.98 -21.14
N ALA A 480 -24.12 -3.50 -20.94
CA ALA A 480 -22.94 -4.34 -21.13
C ALA A 480 -22.96 -5.58 -20.21
N PHE A 481 -23.38 -5.45 -18.95
CA PHE A 481 -23.47 -6.57 -18.01
C PHE A 481 -24.53 -7.63 -18.36
N ASN A 482 -25.46 -7.33 -19.26
CA ASN A 482 -26.38 -8.33 -19.78
C ASN A 482 -25.71 -9.27 -20.79
N SER A 483 -24.53 -8.93 -21.30
CA SER A 483 -23.78 -9.80 -22.20
C SER A 483 -23.18 -11.00 -21.46
N LYS A 484 -23.25 -12.17 -22.10
CA LYS A 484 -22.60 -13.40 -21.68
C LYS A 484 -21.07 -13.36 -21.84
N ILE A 485 -20.58 -12.58 -22.80
CA ILE A 485 -19.14 -12.41 -23.10
C ILE A 485 -18.76 -10.93 -23.04
N LEU A 486 -17.82 -10.60 -22.16
CA LEU A 486 -17.46 -9.23 -21.81
C LEU A 486 -15.95 -9.03 -21.86
N ARG A 487 -15.50 -7.90 -22.37
CA ARG A 487 -14.11 -7.44 -22.22
C ARG A 487 -14.05 -6.19 -21.37
N SER A 488 -13.10 -6.15 -20.45
CA SER A 488 -12.96 -5.04 -19.51
C SER A 488 -11.52 -4.66 -19.27
N HIS A 489 -11.29 -3.37 -19.03
CA HIS A 489 -10.08 -2.90 -18.39
C HIS A 489 -10.11 -3.29 -16.90
N PRO A 490 -8.99 -3.71 -16.27
CA PRO A 490 -8.96 -4.07 -14.85
C PRO A 490 -9.60 -3.00 -13.95
N ALA A 491 -9.22 -1.73 -14.13
CA ALA A 491 -9.78 -0.59 -13.37
C ALA A 491 -11.27 -0.26 -13.63
N SER A 492 -11.94 -0.97 -14.55
CA SER A 492 -13.38 -0.82 -14.80
C SER A 492 -14.21 -1.91 -14.12
N LEU A 493 -13.59 -2.91 -13.52
CA LEU A 493 -14.27 -3.89 -12.69
C LEU A 493 -14.52 -3.34 -11.27
N PRO A 494 -15.55 -3.83 -10.57
CA PRO A 494 -15.72 -3.50 -9.16
C PRO A 494 -14.49 -3.92 -8.34
N SER A 495 -14.27 -3.23 -7.22
CA SER A 495 -13.24 -3.66 -6.27
C SER A 495 -13.63 -5.03 -5.69
N PRO A 496 -12.70 -5.99 -5.55
CA PRO A 496 -12.96 -7.24 -4.84
C PRO A 496 -13.40 -7.04 -3.38
N ASN A 497 -13.13 -5.85 -2.81
CA ASN A 497 -13.52 -5.49 -1.45
C ASN A 497 -14.88 -4.77 -1.38
N GLU A 498 -15.56 -4.55 -2.52
CA GLU A 498 -16.89 -3.91 -2.59
C GLU A 498 -18.05 -4.92 -2.60
N PHE A 499 -17.76 -6.23 -2.60
CA PHE A 499 -18.74 -7.32 -2.60
C PHE A 499 -18.38 -8.39 -1.59
#